data_AF-A0A3R7E227-F1
#
_entry.id   AF-A0A3R7E227-F1
#
_cell.length_a   1.000
_cell.length_b   1.000
_cell.length_c   1.000
_cell.angle_alpha   90.00
_cell.angle_beta   90.00
_cell.angle_gamma   90.00
#
_symmetry.space_group_name_H-M   'P 1'
#
loop_
_entity.id
_entity.type
_entity.pdbx_description
1 polymer ?
#
loop_
_entity_poly.entity_id
_entity_poly.type
_entity_poly.pdbx_seq_one_letter_code
_entity_poly.pdbx_strand_id
1 'polypeptide(L)'
;MPSLVQNALALIGQGQWFLDSASNTLYYAPASGQQMAALDVELPQLERLLQGAGSLTAPLHDVTFSGLQFSYATWNDPSTAAGFADVQSNLRMTMAGGNQGMCTFSSPAGSCPWGSLTQPLANVSFSASNNITLSGNRFVNLGGAGLAFMYGASNNLIQGNEFTSIASTGILLGCTYDPTPTTSADAAAIKQNCTPDPTVVANDTVGVNEIMTGNTVINNVIHNIGTDYPSACGITLLFSQKTTITHNLIYDVPYTAITAGVVQGHVDLASHPEEAVNINSDNVISNNLLHDYMETLKDGAAIYIEGHQAQYVGNPVDPVATLSHGMQVTGNLAYNGHNTNYTFYDDAGSEWINWQGNAAYNSSKKSQGGCNPTGHFWITGNYIDGKVNDYSECWSQPVDVHATGNVTISGLGDVPPSILSNAGLTIGASGRINDDSKQISYLGSWIYATNRSSEGDYQNDVHYTTANNDTMMMAFTGTAIQIFGEQSADQGNIGVKIDGGPQQIVNTQSSTGRHSNVAVFTSPTLSSGQHVVIVTKLSGTYATMDGVNISP
;
A
#
# COMPACT_ATOMS: atom_id res chain seq x y z
N MET A 1 -7.68 19.57 -25.24
CA MET A 1 -8.97 18.83 -25.21
C MET A 1 -8.91 17.84 -24.06
N PRO A 2 -10.02 17.52 -23.38
CA PRO A 2 -10.02 16.50 -22.33
C PRO A 2 -9.57 15.15 -22.89
N SER A 3 -8.83 14.37 -22.09
CA SER A 3 -8.43 12.99 -22.43
C SER A 3 -9.58 11.98 -22.24
N LEU A 4 -10.54 12.31 -21.38
CA LEU A 4 -11.71 11.47 -21.06
C LEU A 4 -12.90 12.36 -20.69
N VAL A 5 -14.12 11.92 -21.05
CA VAL A 5 -15.38 12.52 -20.61
C VAL A 5 -16.26 11.38 -20.08
N GLN A 6 -16.78 11.54 -18.86
CA GLN A 6 -17.60 10.56 -18.15
C GLN A 6 -18.83 11.23 -17.53
N ASN A 7 -19.65 10.44 -16.83
CA ASN A 7 -20.83 10.89 -16.08
C ASN A 7 -21.90 11.58 -16.95
N ALA A 8 -22.23 10.96 -18.10
CA ALA A 8 -23.35 11.37 -18.93
C ALA A 8 -24.05 10.16 -19.52
N LEU A 9 -25.39 10.11 -19.42
CA LEU A 9 -26.21 9.00 -19.94
C LEU A 9 -25.95 8.71 -21.43
N ALA A 10 -25.70 9.75 -22.22
CA ALA A 10 -25.44 9.60 -23.66
C ALA A 10 -24.12 8.88 -23.99
N LEU A 11 -23.23 8.70 -23.01
CA LEU A 11 -21.91 8.11 -23.19
C LEU A 11 -21.84 6.62 -22.80
N ILE A 12 -22.87 6.06 -22.15
CA ILE A 12 -22.78 4.68 -21.65
C ILE A 12 -22.87 3.65 -22.78
N GLY A 13 -21.91 2.74 -22.82
CA GLY A 13 -21.89 1.53 -23.64
C GLY A 13 -22.08 0.25 -22.81
N GLN A 14 -21.92 -0.92 -23.44
CA GLN A 14 -22.03 -2.21 -22.74
C GLN A 14 -21.06 -2.30 -21.55
N GLY A 15 -21.57 -2.78 -20.41
CA GLY A 15 -20.83 -2.88 -19.16
C GLY A 15 -20.68 -1.56 -18.39
N GLN A 16 -21.21 -0.45 -18.91
CA GLN A 16 -21.12 0.88 -18.28
C GLN A 16 -22.44 1.31 -17.66
N TRP A 17 -22.35 2.22 -16.70
CA TRP A 17 -23.48 2.72 -15.93
C TRP A 17 -23.48 4.26 -15.83
N PHE A 18 -24.63 4.82 -15.47
CA PHE A 18 -24.82 6.24 -15.18
C PHE A 18 -25.85 6.40 -14.07
N LEU A 19 -25.52 7.17 -13.03
CA LEU A 19 -26.45 7.54 -11.98
C LEU A 19 -27.03 8.93 -12.26
N ASP A 20 -28.33 8.97 -12.57
CA ASP A 20 -29.06 10.23 -12.59
C ASP A 20 -29.53 10.59 -11.17
N SER A 21 -28.70 11.35 -10.47
CA SER A 21 -28.99 11.78 -9.10
C SER A 21 -30.20 12.71 -9.00
N ALA A 22 -30.61 13.39 -10.08
CA ALA A 22 -31.78 14.26 -10.06
C ALA A 22 -33.09 13.44 -10.06
N SER A 23 -33.09 12.29 -10.72
CA SER A 23 -34.23 11.38 -10.77
C SER A 23 -34.09 10.14 -9.88
N ASN A 24 -32.99 10.00 -9.13
CA ASN A 24 -32.63 8.83 -8.33
C ASN A 24 -32.69 7.51 -9.14
N THR A 25 -32.23 7.55 -10.39
CA THR A 25 -32.29 6.40 -11.30
C THR A 25 -30.89 5.96 -11.73
N LEU A 26 -30.55 4.70 -11.46
CA LEU A 26 -29.35 4.05 -11.98
C LEU A 26 -29.66 3.41 -13.34
N TYR A 27 -28.95 3.86 -14.37
CA TYR A 27 -28.95 3.27 -15.69
C TYR A 27 -27.73 2.36 -15.82
N TYR A 28 -27.95 1.11 -16.24
CA TYR A 28 -26.87 0.17 -16.58
C TYR A 28 -27.14 -0.41 -17.96
N ALA A 29 -26.13 -0.41 -18.82
CA ALA A 29 -26.17 -1.07 -20.11
C ALA A 29 -25.49 -2.45 -19.97
N PRO A 30 -26.24 -3.56 -19.94
CA PRO A 30 -25.68 -4.87 -19.63
C PRO A 30 -24.62 -5.30 -20.64
N ALA A 31 -23.57 -5.94 -20.15
CA ALA A 31 -22.62 -6.64 -21.02
C ALA A 31 -23.30 -7.81 -21.74
N SER A 32 -22.74 -8.23 -22.87
CA SER A 32 -23.28 -9.34 -23.66
C SER A 32 -23.50 -10.59 -22.81
N GLY A 33 -24.74 -11.11 -22.82
CA GLY A 33 -25.14 -12.31 -22.08
C GLY A 33 -25.64 -12.05 -20.65
N GLN A 34 -25.44 -10.86 -20.08
CA GLN A 34 -25.95 -10.55 -18.74
C GLN A 34 -27.47 -10.41 -18.73
N GLN A 35 -28.09 -11.02 -17.73
CA GLN A 35 -29.52 -10.89 -17.45
C GLN A 35 -29.72 -9.95 -16.27
N MET A 36 -30.38 -8.81 -16.49
CA MET A 36 -30.58 -7.79 -15.44
C MET A 36 -31.19 -8.37 -14.15
N ALA A 37 -32.12 -9.33 -14.27
CA ALA A 37 -32.79 -9.95 -13.14
C ALA A 37 -31.89 -10.88 -12.31
N ALA A 38 -30.69 -11.22 -12.79
CA ALA A 38 -29.73 -12.08 -12.12
C ALA A 38 -28.49 -11.32 -11.61
N LEU A 39 -28.42 -10.00 -11.82
CA LEU A 39 -27.30 -9.20 -11.35
C LEU A 39 -27.45 -8.93 -9.85
N ASP A 40 -26.36 -9.11 -9.12
CA ASP A 40 -26.15 -8.47 -7.82
C ASP A 40 -25.55 -7.08 -8.08
N VAL A 41 -26.17 -6.04 -7.54
CA VAL A 41 -25.81 -4.65 -7.84
C VAL A 41 -25.72 -3.87 -6.55
N GLU A 42 -24.50 -3.56 -6.12
CA GLU A 42 -24.22 -2.68 -5.00
C GLU A 42 -23.90 -1.26 -5.47
N LEU A 43 -24.50 -0.26 -4.81
CA LEU A 43 -24.13 1.15 -4.95
C LEU A 43 -23.68 1.67 -3.57
N PRO A 44 -22.43 2.16 -3.44
CA PRO A 44 -21.91 2.58 -2.15
C PRO A 44 -22.60 3.86 -1.66
N GLN A 45 -23.01 3.85 -0.39
CA GLN A 45 -23.73 4.97 0.26
C GLN A 45 -22.88 5.68 1.31
N LEU A 46 -22.17 4.91 2.15
CA LEU A 46 -21.37 5.43 3.23
C LEU A 46 -19.97 5.78 2.73
N GLU A 47 -19.44 6.92 3.14
CA GLU A 47 -18.02 7.23 2.94
C GLU A 47 -17.12 6.61 4.02
N ARG A 48 -17.68 6.29 5.18
CA ARG A 48 -16.91 5.91 6.37
C ARG A 48 -17.46 4.60 6.92
N LEU A 49 -16.65 3.55 6.86
CA LEU A 49 -17.00 2.22 7.39
C LEU A 49 -16.58 2.09 8.85
N LEU A 50 -15.41 2.66 9.19
CA LEU A 50 -14.87 2.64 10.55
C LEU A 50 -14.08 3.93 10.81
N GLN A 51 -14.44 4.61 11.91
CA GLN A 51 -13.72 5.79 12.39
C GLN A 51 -13.41 5.62 13.87
N GLY A 52 -12.16 5.85 14.26
CA GLY A 52 -11.74 5.86 15.65
C GLY A 52 -10.99 7.14 16.00
N ALA A 53 -11.57 8.00 16.83
CA ALA A 53 -10.94 9.25 17.26
C ALA A 53 -10.85 9.32 18.79
N GLY A 54 -9.66 9.59 19.31
CA GLY A 54 -9.45 10.09 20.67
C GLY A 54 -9.10 11.59 20.66
N SER A 55 -8.74 12.12 21.84
CA SER A 55 -8.06 13.41 21.96
C SER A 55 -6.61 13.20 22.37
N LEU A 56 -5.73 14.20 22.26
CA LEU A 56 -4.33 14.07 22.68
C LEU A 56 -4.17 13.71 24.17
N THR A 57 -5.15 14.06 25.00
CA THR A 57 -5.15 13.78 26.45
C THR A 57 -5.88 12.50 26.82
N ALA A 58 -6.68 11.94 25.90
CA ALA A 58 -7.43 10.70 26.08
C ALA A 58 -7.49 9.97 24.73
N PRO A 59 -6.38 9.36 24.28
CA PRO A 59 -6.33 8.70 22.99
C PRO A 59 -7.24 7.47 22.94
N LEU A 60 -7.74 7.11 21.76
CA LEU A 60 -8.36 5.80 21.55
C LEU A 60 -7.26 4.74 21.64
N HIS A 61 -7.38 3.75 22.52
CA HIS A 61 -6.29 2.81 22.70
C HIS A 61 -6.68 1.34 22.86
N ASP A 62 -5.73 0.45 22.56
CA ASP A 62 -5.80 -1.00 22.76
C ASP A 62 -6.97 -1.70 22.05
N VAL A 63 -7.23 -1.35 20.79
CA VAL A 63 -8.28 -1.96 19.96
C VAL A 63 -7.66 -2.78 18.83
N THR A 64 -8.15 -4.00 18.63
CA THR A 64 -7.75 -4.86 17.51
C THR A 64 -8.91 -5.15 16.58
N PHE A 65 -8.69 -4.95 15.27
CA PHE A 65 -9.57 -5.37 14.18
C PHE A 65 -8.86 -6.48 13.40
N SER A 66 -9.47 -7.67 13.32
CA SER A 66 -8.83 -8.81 12.69
C SER A 66 -9.78 -9.70 11.90
N GLY A 67 -9.34 -10.15 10.73
CA GLY A 67 -10.10 -11.04 9.85
C GLY A 67 -11.33 -10.40 9.20
N LEU A 68 -11.41 -9.07 9.15
CA LEU A 68 -12.55 -8.34 8.59
C LEU A 68 -12.32 -7.97 7.12
N GLN A 69 -13.41 -7.83 6.37
CA GLN A 69 -13.40 -7.19 5.06
C GLN A 69 -14.16 -5.87 5.11
N PHE A 70 -13.53 -4.79 4.67
CA PHE A 70 -14.11 -3.46 4.50
C PHE A 70 -14.36 -3.22 3.01
N SER A 71 -15.63 -3.07 2.61
CA SER A 71 -16.02 -2.92 1.21
C SER A 71 -17.17 -1.96 0.98
N TYR A 72 -17.27 -1.49 -0.27
CA TYR A 72 -18.42 -0.76 -0.80
C TYR A 72 -18.68 0.59 -0.11
N ALA A 73 -17.60 1.33 0.18
CA ALA A 73 -17.68 2.72 0.61
C ALA A 73 -17.42 3.67 -0.56
N THR A 74 -18.02 4.86 -0.52
CA THR A 74 -17.86 5.89 -1.56
C THR A 74 -16.90 7.00 -1.11
N TRP A 75 -16.65 7.95 -2.01
CA TRP A 75 -16.07 9.26 -1.71
C TRP A 75 -16.64 10.29 -2.70
N ASN A 76 -17.51 11.16 -2.20
CA ASN A 76 -18.33 12.05 -3.03
C ASN A 76 -17.72 13.43 -3.22
N ASP A 77 -16.72 13.81 -2.43
CA ASP A 77 -16.10 15.14 -2.51
C ASP A 77 -15.62 15.51 -3.93
N PRO A 78 -15.00 14.60 -4.71
CA PRO A 78 -14.61 14.87 -6.09
C PRO A 78 -15.78 15.17 -7.06
N SER A 79 -17.00 14.75 -6.72
CA SER A 79 -18.22 15.03 -7.50
C SER A 79 -18.87 16.38 -7.15
N THR A 80 -18.33 17.11 -6.17
CA THR A 80 -18.79 18.46 -5.81
C THR A 80 -18.14 19.52 -6.70
N ALA A 81 -18.45 20.80 -6.44
CA ALA A 81 -17.80 21.91 -7.13
C ALA A 81 -16.29 22.02 -6.86
N ALA A 82 -15.76 21.34 -5.82
CA ALA A 82 -14.32 21.29 -5.56
C ALA A 82 -13.57 20.49 -6.64
N GLY A 83 -14.23 19.49 -7.24
CA GLY A 83 -13.61 18.61 -8.24
C GLY A 83 -12.42 17.82 -7.70
N PHE A 84 -11.54 17.40 -8.62
CA PHE A 84 -10.31 16.69 -8.31
C PHE A 84 -9.12 17.39 -8.98
N ALA A 85 -8.69 18.51 -8.40
CA ALA A 85 -7.45 19.18 -8.78
C ALA A 85 -6.29 18.58 -7.99
N ASP A 86 -5.75 17.48 -8.50
CA ASP A 86 -4.63 16.76 -7.90
C ASP A 86 -3.33 17.56 -7.99
N VAL A 87 -2.52 17.47 -6.95
CA VAL A 87 -1.13 17.95 -6.93
C VAL A 87 -0.20 16.76 -7.05
N GLN A 88 -0.31 15.80 -6.13
CA GLN A 88 0.54 14.61 -6.05
C GLN A 88 -0.04 13.64 -5.02
N SER A 89 0.10 12.32 -5.21
CA SER A 89 -0.31 11.30 -4.22
C SER A 89 -1.82 11.36 -3.86
N ASN A 90 -2.65 11.83 -4.80
CA ASN A 90 -4.07 12.21 -4.61
C ASN A 90 -4.30 13.32 -3.57
N LEU A 91 -3.29 14.10 -3.21
CA LEU A 91 -3.42 15.30 -2.38
C LEU A 91 -3.91 16.45 -3.26
N ARG A 92 -5.02 17.08 -2.85
CA ARG A 92 -5.79 17.97 -3.74
C ARG A 92 -5.77 19.41 -3.30
N MET A 93 -5.90 20.30 -4.27
CA MET A 93 -6.31 21.68 -4.05
C MET A 93 -7.84 21.79 -4.14
N THR A 94 -8.49 22.13 -3.04
CA THR A 94 -9.96 22.22 -2.95
C THR A 94 -10.49 23.65 -2.80
N MET A 95 -9.61 24.63 -2.59
CA MET A 95 -9.96 26.05 -2.44
C MET A 95 -9.49 26.89 -3.63
N ALA A 96 -10.38 27.75 -4.14
CA ALA A 96 -10.07 28.66 -5.24
C ALA A 96 -9.05 29.74 -4.80
N GLY A 97 -8.00 29.93 -5.60
CA GLY A 97 -6.96 30.96 -5.36
C GLY A 97 -5.86 30.56 -4.38
N GLY A 98 -5.81 29.29 -3.95
CA GLY A 98 -4.61 28.76 -3.31
C GLY A 98 -3.47 28.67 -4.32
N ASN A 99 -2.29 29.18 -4.00
CA ASN A 99 -1.08 28.81 -4.73
C ASN A 99 -0.74 27.35 -4.37
N GLN A 100 -0.22 26.58 -5.33
CA GLN A 100 0.49 25.34 -5.00
C GLN A 100 1.52 25.67 -3.91
N GLY A 101 1.65 24.80 -2.89
CA GLY A 101 2.56 24.97 -1.76
C GLY A 101 4.05 24.95 -2.11
N MET A 102 4.43 25.35 -3.32
CA MET A 102 5.81 25.65 -3.64
C MET A 102 6.13 27.02 -3.02
N CYS A 103 6.64 27.01 -1.79
CA CYS A 103 7.00 28.20 -1.02
C CYS A 103 7.98 29.14 -1.71
N THR A 104 8.68 28.70 -2.75
CA THR A 104 9.49 29.55 -3.63
C THR A 104 8.65 30.55 -4.43
N PHE A 105 7.34 30.33 -4.60
CA PHE A 105 6.41 31.20 -5.33
C PHE A 105 5.47 32.00 -4.42
N SER A 106 5.62 31.89 -3.09
CA SER A 106 4.96 32.81 -2.16
C SER A 106 5.74 34.13 -2.07
N SER A 107 5.07 35.20 -1.63
CA SER A 107 5.72 36.49 -1.39
C SER A 107 5.44 36.93 0.06
N PRO A 108 6.44 36.90 0.96
CA PRO A 108 7.83 36.48 0.73
C PRO A 108 7.96 34.97 0.44
N ALA A 109 9.10 34.53 -0.10
CA ALA A 109 9.37 33.10 -0.23
C ALA A 109 9.35 32.45 1.18
N GLY A 110 8.90 31.20 1.29
CA GLY A 110 8.78 30.50 2.57
C GLY A 110 7.52 30.84 3.39
N SER A 111 6.57 31.58 2.82
CA SER A 111 5.46 32.20 3.57
C SER A 111 4.07 31.61 3.29
N CYS A 112 3.93 30.62 2.40
CA CYS A 112 2.65 29.92 2.24
C CYS A 112 2.58 28.73 3.21
N PRO A 113 1.37 28.30 3.63
CA PRO A 113 1.27 27.19 4.56
C PRO A 113 1.80 25.91 3.91
N TRP A 114 2.90 25.39 4.45
CA TRP A 114 3.49 24.12 4.08
C TRP A 114 2.44 23.00 4.24
N GLY A 115 2.07 22.37 3.13
CA GLY A 115 1.19 21.20 3.15
C GLY A 115 -0.29 21.46 3.49
N SER A 116 -0.89 22.60 3.14
CA SER A 116 -2.36 22.77 3.23
C SER A 116 -3.14 22.08 2.08
N LEU A 117 -2.67 20.91 1.65
CA LEU A 117 -3.36 20.09 0.63
C LEU A 117 -4.40 19.21 1.30
N THR A 118 -5.55 19.06 0.66
CA THR A 118 -6.64 18.21 1.15
C THR A 118 -6.31 16.76 0.84
N GLN A 119 -6.18 15.94 1.88
CA GLN A 119 -6.02 14.49 1.75
C GLN A 119 -7.30 13.84 1.17
N PRO A 120 -7.18 12.70 0.47
CA PRO A 120 -8.36 11.91 0.13
C PRO A 120 -9.00 11.36 1.41
N LEU A 121 -10.32 11.22 1.40
CA LEU A 121 -11.03 10.59 2.52
C LEU A 121 -10.65 9.11 2.57
N ALA A 122 -10.20 8.63 3.73
CA ALA A 122 -10.02 7.21 3.96
C ALA A 122 -11.30 6.57 4.51
N ASN A 123 -11.72 5.46 3.92
CA ASN A 123 -12.95 4.78 4.30
C ASN A 123 -12.84 4.09 5.67
N VAL A 124 -11.61 3.78 6.11
CA VAL A 124 -11.26 3.44 7.49
C VAL A 124 -10.23 4.44 8.01
N SER A 125 -10.45 5.06 9.17
CA SER A 125 -9.54 6.11 9.66
C SER A 125 -9.45 6.22 11.17
N PHE A 126 -8.26 6.60 11.65
CA PHE A 126 -7.98 6.80 13.06
C PHE A 126 -7.19 8.10 13.31
N SER A 127 -7.45 8.74 14.44
CA SER A 127 -6.65 9.85 14.98
C SER A 127 -6.57 9.77 16.50
N ALA A 128 -5.52 10.38 17.04
CA ALA A 128 -5.19 10.41 18.47
C ALA A 128 -5.40 9.02 19.07
N SER A 129 -4.74 8.04 18.45
CA SER A 129 -4.88 6.64 18.77
C SER A 129 -3.57 6.08 19.32
N ASN A 130 -3.63 5.05 20.15
CA ASN A 130 -2.46 4.38 20.71
C ASN A 130 -2.66 2.87 20.72
N ASN A 131 -1.72 2.09 20.15
CA ASN A 131 -1.81 0.63 20.16
C ASN A 131 -3.09 0.07 19.50
N ILE A 132 -3.49 0.63 18.35
CA ILE A 132 -4.53 0.05 17.50
C ILE A 132 -3.89 -0.94 16.55
N THR A 133 -4.44 -2.15 16.46
CA THR A 133 -3.95 -3.23 15.59
C THR A 133 -4.97 -3.60 14.52
N LEU A 134 -4.55 -3.54 13.26
CA LEU A 134 -5.30 -4.04 12.11
C LEU A 134 -4.54 -5.25 11.57
N SER A 135 -5.06 -6.46 11.81
CA SER A 135 -4.38 -7.70 11.47
C SER A 135 -5.20 -8.64 10.58
N GLY A 136 -4.68 -9.04 9.41
CA GLY A 136 -5.35 -10.06 8.60
C GLY A 136 -6.67 -9.58 7.97
N ASN A 137 -6.85 -8.27 7.76
CA ASN A 137 -8.05 -7.70 7.17
C ASN A 137 -7.92 -7.51 5.65
N ARG A 138 -9.04 -7.26 4.98
CA ARG A 138 -9.11 -6.95 3.56
C ARG A 138 -9.82 -5.62 3.34
N PHE A 139 -9.22 -4.74 2.54
CA PHE A 139 -9.78 -3.46 2.12
C PHE A 139 -10.04 -3.57 0.61
N VAL A 140 -11.30 -3.74 0.23
CA VAL A 140 -11.68 -4.19 -1.12
C VAL A 140 -12.86 -3.38 -1.66
N ASN A 141 -12.80 -2.92 -2.91
CA ASN A 141 -13.89 -2.19 -3.58
C ASN A 141 -14.27 -0.90 -2.82
N LEU A 142 -13.30 0.01 -2.69
CA LEU A 142 -13.42 1.24 -1.90
C LEU A 142 -13.26 2.48 -2.79
N GLY A 143 -14.17 3.44 -2.68
CA GLY A 143 -14.20 4.68 -3.48
C GLY A 143 -13.29 5.80 -2.97
N GLY A 144 -12.82 5.71 -1.72
CA GLY A 144 -11.83 6.62 -1.13
C GLY A 144 -10.45 5.96 -1.03
N ALA A 145 -9.63 6.45 -0.10
CA ALA A 145 -8.43 5.74 0.34
C ALA A 145 -8.81 4.58 1.28
N GLY A 146 -7.96 3.54 1.35
CA GLY A 146 -8.23 2.37 2.16
C GLY A 146 -8.24 2.66 3.66
N LEU A 147 -7.08 3.05 4.18
CA LEU A 147 -6.83 3.26 5.60
C LEU A 147 -6.06 4.55 5.87
N ALA A 148 -6.40 5.27 6.94
CA ALA A 148 -5.60 6.37 7.45
C ALA A 148 -5.31 6.30 8.96
N PHE A 149 -4.08 6.61 9.35
CA PHE A 149 -3.73 7.06 10.71
C PHE A 149 -3.21 8.48 10.64
N MET A 150 -3.74 9.38 11.47
CA MET A 150 -3.49 10.82 11.37
C MET A 150 -2.92 11.39 12.68
N TYR A 151 -3.12 12.69 12.90
CA TYR A 151 -2.88 13.45 14.13
C TYR A 151 -2.79 12.61 15.40
N GLY A 152 -1.67 12.65 16.12
CA GLY A 152 -1.50 12.02 17.43
C GLY A 152 -1.56 10.49 17.46
N ALA A 153 -1.60 9.81 16.30
CA ALA A 153 -1.59 8.35 16.25
C ALA A 153 -0.21 7.78 16.62
N SER A 154 -0.17 6.86 17.58
CA SER A 154 1.08 6.30 18.08
C SER A 154 1.06 4.79 18.29
N ASN A 155 2.19 4.13 18.03
CA ASN A 155 2.40 2.69 18.28
C ASN A 155 1.31 1.78 17.68
N ASN A 156 0.73 2.16 16.54
CA ASN A 156 -0.29 1.35 15.86
C ASN A 156 0.37 0.32 14.94
N LEU A 157 -0.30 -0.81 14.72
CA LEU A 157 0.20 -1.93 13.94
C LEU A 157 -0.77 -2.25 12.79
N ILE A 158 -0.28 -2.16 11.56
CA ILE A 158 -0.97 -2.57 10.34
C ILE A 158 -0.25 -3.79 9.80
N GLN A 159 -0.78 -4.98 10.06
CA GLN A 159 -0.10 -6.24 9.77
C GLN A 159 -0.91 -7.24 8.94
N GLY A 160 -0.32 -7.81 7.89
CA GLY A 160 -0.94 -8.99 7.24
C GLY A 160 -2.25 -8.67 6.52
N ASN A 161 -2.50 -7.42 6.14
CA ASN A 161 -3.73 -7.01 5.48
C ASN A 161 -3.54 -6.99 3.95
N GLU A 162 -4.66 -7.08 3.23
CA GLU A 162 -4.73 -6.92 1.78
C GLU A 162 -5.47 -5.62 1.44
N PHE A 163 -4.92 -4.82 0.52
CA PHE A 163 -5.52 -3.61 -0.04
C PHE A 163 -5.63 -3.76 -1.55
N THR A 164 -6.85 -3.89 -2.08
CA THR A 164 -7.07 -4.09 -3.52
C THR A 164 -8.37 -3.47 -4.01
N SER A 165 -8.43 -3.11 -5.29
CA SER A 165 -9.61 -2.50 -5.91
C SER A 165 -10.05 -1.24 -5.16
N ILE A 166 -9.11 -0.34 -4.93
CA ILE A 166 -9.33 0.93 -4.21
C ILE A 166 -9.18 2.08 -5.22
N ALA A 167 -10.14 2.99 -5.25
CA ALA A 167 -10.16 4.12 -6.17
C ALA A 167 -8.99 5.08 -5.98
N SER A 168 -8.49 5.20 -4.74
CA SER A 168 -7.40 6.07 -4.32
C SER A 168 -6.26 5.28 -3.63
N THR A 169 -5.49 5.94 -2.76
CA THR A 169 -4.32 5.42 -2.04
C THR A 169 -4.68 4.26 -1.11
N GLY A 170 -3.79 3.27 -0.98
CA GLY A 170 -3.98 2.14 -0.06
C GLY A 170 -3.94 2.57 1.40
N ILE A 171 -2.79 3.08 1.85
CA ILE A 171 -2.55 3.51 3.24
C ILE A 171 -2.04 4.95 3.28
N LEU A 172 -2.69 5.79 4.08
CA LEU A 172 -2.26 7.15 4.43
C LEU A 172 -1.76 7.18 5.87
N LEU A 173 -0.54 7.66 6.07
CA LEU A 173 0.05 7.84 7.39
C LEU A 173 0.40 9.31 7.57
N GLY A 174 -0.12 9.93 8.61
CA GLY A 174 0.18 11.29 9.00
C GLY A 174 -0.75 12.28 8.32
N CYS A 175 -0.29 13.53 8.32
CA CYS A 175 -1.05 14.65 7.83
C CYS A 175 -0.24 15.56 6.93
N THR A 176 -0.92 16.27 6.04
CA THR A 176 -0.27 17.27 5.17
C THR A 176 0.14 18.51 5.96
N TYR A 177 -0.54 18.81 7.07
CA TYR A 177 -0.15 19.89 7.97
C TYR A 177 1.03 19.48 8.86
N ASP A 178 2.08 20.31 8.87
CA ASP A 178 3.22 20.12 9.77
C ASP A 178 2.76 20.20 11.25
N PRO A 179 3.01 19.16 12.07
CA PRO A 179 2.72 19.15 13.49
C PRO A 179 3.63 20.06 14.34
N THR A 180 4.25 21.09 13.76
CA THR A 180 4.83 22.22 14.51
C THR A 180 4.18 23.53 14.07
N PRO A 181 2.91 23.82 14.45
CA PRO A 181 2.24 25.03 14.01
C PRO A 181 2.93 26.28 14.55
N THR A 182 3.17 27.26 13.68
CA THR A 182 3.77 28.56 14.08
C THR A 182 2.71 29.60 14.42
N THR A 183 1.44 29.36 14.05
CA THR A 183 0.31 30.24 14.37
C THR A 183 -0.88 29.47 14.95
N SER A 184 -1.79 30.20 15.61
CA SER A 184 -3.06 29.63 16.09
C SER A 184 -3.99 29.18 14.94
N ALA A 185 -3.83 29.75 13.74
CA ALA A 185 -4.60 29.36 12.57
C ALA A 185 -4.15 27.99 12.05
N ASP A 186 -2.85 27.71 12.05
CA ASP A 186 -2.30 26.41 11.66
C ASP A 186 -2.74 25.32 12.64
N ALA A 187 -2.67 25.61 13.93
CA ALA A 187 -3.18 24.72 14.98
C ALA A 187 -4.68 24.41 14.81
N ALA A 188 -5.49 25.40 14.40
CA ALA A 188 -6.90 25.19 14.12
C ALA A 188 -7.14 24.34 12.86
N ALA A 189 -6.33 24.55 11.81
CA ALA A 189 -6.41 23.77 10.57
C ALA A 189 -6.08 22.28 10.80
N ILE A 190 -5.06 21.98 11.61
CA ILE A 190 -4.72 20.61 12.02
C ILE A 190 -5.93 19.94 12.68
N LYS A 191 -6.53 20.58 13.69
CA LYS A 191 -7.72 20.03 14.38
C LYS A 191 -8.94 19.84 13.49
N GLN A 192 -9.04 20.63 12.41
CA GLN A 192 -10.15 20.57 11.48
C GLN A 192 -9.98 19.49 10.41
N ASN A 193 -8.75 19.24 9.97
CA ASN A 193 -8.47 18.48 8.76
C ASN A 193 -7.70 17.17 9.00
N CYS A 194 -7.06 17.02 10.16
CA CYS A 194 -6.23 15.86 10.50
C CYS A 194 -6.91 14.83 11.41
N THR A 195 -8.23 14.74 11.35
CA THR A 195 -9.01 13.81 12.18
C THR A 195 -10.30 13.42 11.45
N PRO A 196 -10.76 12.17 11.58
CA PRO A 196 -12.10 11.79 11.17
C PRO A 196 -13.21 12.48 11.97
N ASP A 197 -12.91 13.01 13.16
CA ASP A 197 -13.85 13.71 14.04
C ASP A 197 -13.21 14.96 14.70
N PRO A 198 -13.40 16.15 14.10
CA PRO A 198 -12.92 17.43 14.65
C PRO A 198 -13.51 17.79 16.01
N THR A 199 -14.66 17.22 16.38
CA THR A 199 -15.34 17.58 17.63
C THR A 199 -14.61 17.02 18.85
N VAL A 200 -13.99 15.83 18.71
CA VAL A 200 -13.26 15.15 19.78
C VAL A 200 -11.96 15.88 20.14
N VAL A 201 -11.29 16.46 19.13
CA VAL A 201 -10.00 17.15 19.29
C VAL A 201 -10.14 18.66 19.48
N ALA A 202 -11.36 19.22 19.50
CA ALA A 202 -11.58 20.66 19.50
C ALA A 202 -10.82 21.41 20.62
N ASN A 203 -10.67 20.78 21.77
CA ASN A 203 -9.99 21.32 22.96
C ASN A 203 -8.51 20.96 23.06
N ASP A 204 -7.96 20.20 22.10
CA ASP A 204 -6.56 19.86 22.11
C ASP A 204 -5.69 21.11 21.88
N THR A 205 -4.55 21.10 22.57
CA THR A 205 -3.49 22.09 22.41
C THR A 205 -2.44 21.48 21.49
N VAL A 206 -2.39 21.99 20.26
CA VAL A 206 -1.41 21.61 19.24
C VAL A 206 -0.11 22.38 19.51
N GLY A 207 1.03 21.71 19.41
CA GLY A 207 2.39 22.19 19.67
C GLY A 207 3.17 21.29 20.65
N VAL A 208 2.67 20.10 20.99
CA VAL A 208 3.25 19.21 22.01
C VAL A 208 3.27 17.75 21.58
N ASN A 209 2.11 17.15 21.25
CA ASN A 209 1.93 15.68 21.12
C ASN A 209 1.07 15.27 19.90
N GLU A 210 0.88 16.14 18.93
CA GLU A 210 0.15 15.88 17.68
C GLU A 210 0.91 15.01 16.67
N ILE A 211 2.17 14.72 16.96
CA ILE A 211 3.08 13.98 16.09
C ILE A 211 2.65 12.53 16.01
N MET A 212 2.46 12.03 14.80
CA MET A 212 2.25 10.61 14.57
C MET A 212 3.57 9.86 14.73
N THR A 213 3.65 8.89 15.65
CA THR A 213 4.93 8.23 15.98
C THR A 213 4.89 6.74 16.31
N GLY A 214 5.94 6.00 15.95
CA GLY A 214 6.14 4.61 16.37
C GLY A 214 5.19 3.61 15.69
N ASN A 215 4.54 4.00 14.59
CA ASN A 215 3.60 3.12 13.88
C ASN A 215 4.36 2.12 13.01
N THR A 216 3.80 0.92 12.85
CA THR A 216 4.41 -0.15 12.06
C THR A 216 3.45 -0.63 10.97
N VAL A 217 3.89 -0.61 9.72
CA VAL A 217 3.22 -1.21 8.57
C VAL A 217 4.05 -2.38 8.08
N ILE A 218 3.57 -3.60 8.35
CA ILE A 218 4.35 -4.81 8.12
C ILE A 218 3.56 -5.92 7.44
N ASN A 219 4.16 -6.66 6.52
CA ASN A 219 3.54 -7.87 5.97
C ASN A 219 2.20 -7.62 5.25
N ASN A 220 1.96 -6.44 4.70
CA ASN A 220 0.73 -6.15 3.95
C ASN A 220 0.95 -6.39 2.45
N VAL A 221 -0.13 -6.72 1.75
CA VAL A 221 -0.19 -6.83 0.29
C VAL A 221 -1.03 -5.67 -0.25
N ILE A 222 -0.48 -4.86 -1.15
CA ILE A 222 -1.17 -3.71 -1.73
C ILE A 222 -1.06 -3.79 -3.25
N HIS A 223 -2.21 -3.87 -3.93
CA HIS A 223 -2.23 -3.98 -5.39
C HIS A 223 -3.52 -3.49 -6.01
N ASN A 224 -3.52 -3.21 -7.32
CA ASN A 224 -4.71 -2.78 -8.06
C ASN A 224 -5.49 -1.64 -7.36
N ILE A 225 -4.75 -0.66 -6.85
CA ILE A 225 -5.29 0.57 -6.25
C ILE A 225 -5.20 1.74 -7.25
N GLY A 226 -5.74 2.91 -6.91
CA GLY A 226 -5.80 4.06 -7.79
C GLY A 226 -6.63 3.81 -9.05
N THR A 227 -7.68 2.99 -8.97
CA THR A 227 -8.51 2.59 -10.13
C THR A 227 -9.20 3.77 -10.80
N ASP A 228 -9.44 4.86 -10.05
CA ASP A 228 -10.12 6.06 -10.53
C ASP A 228 -9.21 7.29 -10.42
N TYR A 229 -8.35 7.33 -9.40
CA TYR A 229 -7.42 8.43 -9.12
C TYR A 229 -5.97 7.95 -9.26
N PRO A 230 -5.40 7.93 -10.49
CA PRO A 230 -4.18 7.17 -10.80
C PRO A 230 -2.88 7.70 -10.17
N SER A 231 -2.92 8.85 -9.52
CA SER A 231 -1.83 9.40 -8.68
C SER A 231 -1.78 8.76 -7.29
N ALA A 232 -2.63 7.77 -7.02
CA ALA A 232 -2.62 7.00 -5.79
C ALA A 232 -1.28 6.30 -5.58
N CYS A 233 -0.78 6.37 -4.34
CA CYS A 233 0.40 5.60 -3.92
C CYS A 233 -0.04 4.34 -3.15
N GLY A 234 0.84 3.34 -3.08
CA GLY A 234 0.63 2.18 -2.21
C GLY A 234 0.54 2.59 -0.75
N ILE A 235 1.62 3.21 -0.27
CA ILE A 235 1.73 3.78 1.08
C ILE A 235 2.21 5.23 0.96
N THR A 236 1.48 6.15 1.58
CA THR A 236 1.85 7.56 1.70
C THR A 236 2.20 7.86 3.15
N LEU A 237 3.46 8.13 3.42
CA LEU A 237 3.97 8.58 4.71
C LEU A 237 4.20 10.10 4.68
N LEU A 238 3.31 10.85 5.29
CA LEU A 238 3.43 12.30 5.46
C LEU A 238 4.30 12.58 6.72
N PHE A 239 4.02 13.64 7.48
CA PHE A 239 4.81 13.95 8.67
C PHE A 239 4.72 12.88 9.76
N SER A 240 5.86 12.32 10.16
CA SER A 240 5.95 11.26 11.18
C SER A 240 7.32 11.11 11.82
N GLN A 241 7.37 10.52 13.01
CA GLN A 241 8.61 10.05 13.64
C GLN A 241 8.58 8.55 13.95
N LYS A 242 9.69 7.84 13.78
CA LYS A 242 9.82 6.42 14.22
C LYS A 242 8.82 5.47 13.56
N THR A 243 8.25 5.84 12.41
CA THR A 243 7.38 4.94 11.66
C THR A 243 8.21 3.93 10.88
N THR A 244 7.83 2.66 10.97
CA THR A 244 8.49 1.55 10.27
C THR A 244 7.56 0.97 9.21
N ILE A 245 7.97 1.02 7.95
CA ILE A 245 7.29 0.38 6.81
C ILE A 245 8.20 -0.74 6.33
N THR A 246 7.86 -1.99 6.67
CA THR A 246 8.75 -3.12 6.40
C THR A 246 8.06 -4.38 5.91
N HIS A 247 8.74 -5.18 5.09
CA HIS A 247 8.23 -6.48 4.67
C HIS A 247 6.84 -6.46 4.03
N ASN A 248 6.50 -5.39 3.28
CA ASN A 248 5.27 -5.32 2.51
C ASN A 248 5.52 -5.77 1.06
N LEU A 249 4.48 -6.29 0.41
CA LEU A 249 4.44 -6.57 -1.02
C LEU A 249 3.52 -5.55 -1.70
N ILE A 250 4.07 -4.74 -2.60
CA ILE A 250 3.30 -3.73 -3.34
C ILE A 250 3.51 -3.92 -4.83
N TYR A 251 2.42 -4.09 -5.58
CA TYR A 251 2.49 -4.29 -7.02
C TYR A 251 1.24 -3.90 -7.79
N ASP A 252 1.32 -3.80 -9.12
CA ASP A 252 0.23 -3.35 -9.99
C ASP A 252 -0.37 -2.02 -9.52
N VAL A 253 0.51 -1.05 -9.25
CA VAL A 253 0.13 0.29 -8.79
C VAL A 253 0.35 1.34 -9.88
N PRO A 254 -0.58 2.30 -10.05
CA PRO A 254 -0.56 3.22 -11.19
C PRO A 254 0.56 4.26 -11.11
N TYR A 255 1.06 4.54 -9.91
CA TYR A 255 2.09 5.55 -9.63
C TYR A 255 3.13 5.01 -8.63
N THR A 256 3.49 5.78 -7.61
CA THR A 256 4.56 5.46 -6.65
C THR A 256 4.14 4.35 -5.68
N ALA A 257 5.02 3.39 -5.41
CA ALA A 257 4.72 2.32 -4.45
C ALA A 257 4.74 2.82 -3.00
N ILE A 258 5.82 3.49 -2.58
CA ILE A 258 5.93 4.15 -1.26
C ILE A 258 6.40 5.59 -1.46
N THR A 259 5.63 6.55 -0.96
CA THR A 259 6.04 7.96 -0.89
C THR A 259 6.26 8.37 0.56
N ALA A 260 7.30 9.16 0.84
CA ALA A 260 7.58 9.70 2.17
C ALA A 260 7.88 11.20 2.14
N GLY A 261 7.40 11.92 3.15
CA GLY A 261 7.39 13.39 3.15
C GLY A 261 6.16 13.98 2.46
N VAL A 262 6.06 15.31 2.48
CA VAL A 262 4.90 16.03 1.94
C VAL A 262 5.39 17.14 1.01
N VAL A 263 5.08 17.05 -0.28
CA VAL A 263 5.07 18.11 -1.29
C VAL A 263 6.05 19.23 -0.98
N GLN A 264 7.33 18.99 -1.29
CA GLN A 264 8.39 19.96 -1.10
C GLN A 264 8.55 20.40 0.36
N GLY A 265 8.36 19.46 1.30
CA GLY A 265 8.31 19.71 2.74
C GLY A 265 9.46 20.59 3.20
N HIS A 266 9.13 21.86 3.45
CA HIS A 266 10.08 22.94 3.71
C HIS A 266 11.25 22.96 2.70
N VAL A 267 10.98 23.15 1.40
CA VAL A 267 12.05 23.41 0.43
C VAL A 267 12.65 24.78 0.67
N ASP A 268 13.94 24.79 1.00
CA ASP A 268 14.86 25.74 0.37
C ASP A 268 15.91 25.01 -0.47
N LEU A 269 16.41 25.71 -1.48
CA LEU A 269 17.66 25.37 -2.15
C LEU A 269 18.78 25.33 -1.10
N ALA A 270 19.86 24.58 -1.36
CA ALA A 270 21.03 24.39 -0.48
C ALA A 270 21.65 25.63 0.23
N SER A 271 21.18 26.85 -0.07
CA SER A 271 21.65 28.12 0.50
C SER A 271 21.04 28.55 1.85
N HIS A 272 19.84 28.10 2.27
CA HIS A 272 19.24 28.44 3.58
C HIS A 272 18.57 27.21 4.27
N PRO A 273 19.36 26.19 4.65
CA PRO A 273 18.86 24.94 5.24
C PRO A 273 18.15 25.11 6.61
N GLU A 274 18.28 26.27 7.28
CA GLU A 274 17.56 26.60 8.50
C GLU A 274 16.05 26.76 8.30
N GLU A 275 15.60 27.01 7.07
CA GLU A 275 14.19 27.16 6.71
C GLU A 275 13.55 25.83 6.28
N ALA A 276 14.33 24.75 6.21
CA ALA A 276 13.93 23.43 5.70
C ALA A 276 13.50 22.41 6.78
N VAL A 277 13.60 22.77 8.06
CA VAL A 277 13.41 21.81 9.17
C VAL A 277 11.94 21.51 9.40
N ASN A 278 11.62 20.22 9.49
CA ASN A 278 10.29 19.72 9.86
C ASN A 278 10.40 18.65 10.95
N ILE A 279 9.29 18.01 11.30
CA ILE A 279 9.27 17.05 12.40
C ILE A 279 9.85 15.66 12.08
N ASN A 280 10.07 15.33 10.81
CA ASN A 280 10.40 13.97 10.41
C ASN A 280 11.69 13.50 11.05
N SER A 281 11.68 12.29 11.62
CA SER A 281 12.89 11.66 12.13
C SER A 281 12.70 10.16 12.36
N ASP A 282 13.80 9.43 12.36
CA ASP A 282 13.88 8.03 12.78
C ASP A 282 12.95 7.08 12.00
N ASN A 283 12.49 7.49 10.82
CA ASN A 283 11.61 6.66 10.00
C ASN A 283 12.41 5.61 9.22
N VAL A 284 11.80 4.45 9.00
CA VAL A 284 12.44 3.30 8.35
C VAL A 284 11.54 2.75 7.25
N ILE A 285 12.09 2.60 6.05
CA ILE A 285 11.48 1.86 4.95
C ILE A 285 12.41 0.70 4.63
N SER A 286 12.06 -0.53 5.00
CA SER A 286 12.99 -1.65 4.88
C SER A 286 12.42 -2.97 4.40
N ASN A 287 13.19 -3.73 3.63
CA ASN A 287 12.83 -5.09 3.22
C ASN A 287 11.46 -5.20 2.52
N ASN A 288 10.98 -4.16 1.85
CA ASN A 288 9.75 -4.24 1.05
C ASN A 288 10.05 -4.84 -0.33
N LEU A 289 9.08 -5.54 -0.91
CA LEU A 289 9.09 -6.04 -2.29
C LEU A 289 8.13 -5.20 -3.12
N LEU A 290 8.69 -4.46 -4.08
CA LEU A 290 7.97 -3.46 -4.87
C LEU A 290 8.13 -3.84 -6.35
N HIS A 291 7.05 -4.16 -7.05
CA HIS A 291 7.18 -4.45 -8.49
C HIS A 291 5.98 -4.04 -9.32
N ASP A 292 6.16 -3.85 -10.62
CA ASP A 292 5.06 -3.43 -11.51
C ASP A 292 4.37 -2.16 -10.95
N TYR A 293 5.21 -1.17 -10.68
CA TYR A 293 4.83 0.16 -10.20
C TYR A 293 5.01 1.18 -11.31
N MET A 294 4.38 2.35 -11.17
CA MET A 294 4.33 3.35 -12.23
C MET A 294 3.68 2.81 -13.51
N GLU A 295 2.60 2.03 -13.38
CA GLU A 295 1.91 1.44 -14.54
C GLU A 295 1.20 2.46 -15.43
N THR A 296 0.82 3.62 -14.87
CA THR A 296 0.02 4.63 -15.57
C THR A 296 0.71 5.98 -15.65
N LEU A 297 1.16 6.51 -14.52
CA LEU A 297 1.74 7.86 -14.42
C LEU A 297 3.26 7.84 -14.54
N LYS A 298 3.85 9.03 -14.67
CA LYS A 298 5.30 9.28 -14.71
C LYS A 298 5.71 10.15 -13.53
N ASP A 299 7.02 10.36 -13.36
CA ASP A 299 7.58 11.27 -12.35
C ASP A 299 7.28 10.82 -10.90
N GLY A 300 7.57 9.55 -10.65
CA GLY A 300 7.42 8.84 -9.39
C GLY A 300 8.36 7.64 -9.39
N ALA A 301 8.27 6.79 -8.37
CA ALA A 301 9.30 5.79 -8.09
C ALA A 301 8.78 4.55 -7.34
N ALA A 302 9.67 3.58 -7.09
CA ALA A 302 9.37 2.53 -6.11
C ALA A 302 9.31 3.16 -4.71
N ILE A 303 10.34 3.95 -4.38
CA ILE A 303 10.39 4.77 -3.17
C ILE A 303 10.74 6.19 -3.59
N TYR A 304 9.81 7.11 -3.30
CA TYR A 304 9.90 8.53 -3.62
C TYR A 304 9.89 9.32 -2.31
N ILE A 305 10.84 10.23 -2.14
CA ILE A 305 10.99 10.99 -0.90
C ILE A 305 11.06 12.48 -1.21
N GLU A 306 10.42 13.29 -0.37
CA GLU A 306 10.47 14.74 -0.39
C GLU A 306 10.74 15.32 1.00
N GLY A 307 11.35 16.50 1.03
CA GLY A 307 11.55 17.28 2.25
C GLY A 307 12.52 16.66 3.27
N HIS A 308 12.79 17.43 4.32
CA HIS A 308 13.70 17.07 5.39
C HIS A 308 13.24 15.82 6.17
N GLN A 309 14.18 14.96 6.57
CA GLN A 309 13.90 13.63 7.17
C GLN A 309 14.54 13.38 8.55
N ALA A 310 15.25 14.34 9.15
CA ALA A 310 15.95 14.16 10.43
C ALA A 310 15.65 15.26 11.46
N GLN A 311 16.21 15.11 12.66
CA GLN A 311 16.44 16.24 13.56
C GLN A 311 17.95 16.46 13.66
N TYR A 312 18.39 17.72 13.57
CA TYR A 312 19.83 18.05 13.65
C TYR A 312 20.42 17.67 15.01
N VAL A 313 21.60 17.03 14.97
CA VAL A 313 22.37 16.67 16.17
C VAL A 313 23.68 17.43 16.19
N GLY A 314 23.94 18.16 17.28
CA GLY A 314 25.19 18.89 17.51
C GLY A 314 25.17 20.37 17.09
N ASN A 315 26.20 21.12 17.51
CA ASN A 315 26.45 22.49 17.08
C ASN A 315 27.98 22.75 17.01
N PRO A 316 28.61 22.73 15.81
CA PRO A 316 27.99 22.55 14.49
C PRO A 316 27.38 21.15 14.31
N VAL A 317 26.47 21.00 13.33
CA VAL A 317 25.76 19.75 13.03
C VAL A 317 26.77 18.62 12.76
N ASP A 318 26.61 17.49 13.46
CA ASP A 318 27.32 16.25 13.20
C ASP A 318 26.53 15.45 12.15
N PRO A 319 27.05 15.29 10.92
CA PRO A 319 26.30 14.66 9.85
C PRO A 319 26.05 13.17 10.08
N VAL A 320 26.98 12.45 10.73
CA VAL A 320 26.80 11.01 10.99
C VAL A 320 25.79 10.79 12.09
N ALA A 321 25.86 11.59 13.17
CA ALA A 321 24.87 11.52 14.24
C ALA A 321 23.49 11.96 13.75
N THR A 322 23.40 13.00 12.92
CA THR A 322 22.12 13.45 12.34
C THR A 322 21.52 12.41 11.40
N LEU A 323 22.33 11.83 10.49
CA LEU A 323 21.85 10.78 9.58
C LEU A 323 21.32 9.56 10.32
N SER A 324 21.82 9.23 11.51
CA SER A 324 21.28 8.12 12.31
C SER A 324 19.82 8.31 12.74
N HIS A 325 19.35 9.56 12.72
CA HIS A 325 17.97 9.96 12.93
C HIS A 325 17.25 10.36 11.64
N GLY A 326 17.90 10.22 10.48
CA GLY A 326 17.30 10.45 9.17
C GLY A 326 16.45 9.28 8.66
N MET A 327 15.92 9.39 7.45
CA MET A 327 15.18 8.29 6.80
C MET A 327 16.13 7.13 6.48
N GLN A 328 15.88 5.97 7.05
CA GLN A 328 16.63 4.75 6.78
C GLN A 328 15.90 3.90 5.73
N VAL A 329 16.42 3.86 4.50
CA VAL A 329 15.87 3.05 3.41
C VAL A 329 16.78 1.87 3.12
N THR A 330 16.41 0.69 3.60
CA THR A 330 17.34 -0.46 3.65
C THR A 330 16.77 -1.78 3.16
N GLY A 331 17.56 -2.54 2.39
CA GLY A 331 17.20 -3.92 2.02
C GLY A 331 15.95 -4.08 1.13
N ASN A 332 15.39 -3.00 0.58
CA ASN A 332 14.22 -3.08 -0.29
C ASN A 332 14.60 -3.65 -1.67
N LEU A 333 13.68 -4.39 -2.28
CA LEU A 333 13.82 -4.89 -3.64
C LEU A 333 12.74 -4.27 -4.52
N ALA A 334 13.16 -3.57 -5.57
CA ALA A 334 12.29 -2.95 -6.56
C ALA A 334 12.56 -3.52 -7.96
N TYR A 335 11.53 -3.90 -8.71
CA TYR A 335 11.71 -4.24 -10.13
C TYR A 335 10.50 -3.94 -11.02
N ASN A 336 10.70 -3.88 -12.34
CA ASN A 336 9.63 -3.59 -13.31
C ASN A 336 8.93 -2.24 -13.06
N GLY A 337 9.69 -1.16 -12.89
CA GLY A 337 9.13 0.20 -12.92
C GLY A 337 8.93 0.68 -14.36
N HIS A 338 7.72 0.66 -14.92
CA HIS A 338 7.56 0.90 -16.37
C HIS A 338 7.72 2.36 -16.80
N ASN A 339 7.27 3.30 -15.98
CA ASN A 339 7.30 4.74 -16.29
C ASN A 339 8.15 5.55 -15.30
N THR A 340 9.23 4.95 -14.83
CA THR A 340 10.05 5.47 -13.74
C THR A 340 11.24 6.30 -14.26
N ASN A 341 11.44 7.50 -13.67
CA ASN A 341 12.65 8.30 -13.89
C ASN A 341 13.78 7.80 -12.99
N TYR A 342 13.51 7.67 -11.69
CA TYR A 342 14.42 7.14 -10.68
C TYR A 342 13.72 6.04 -9.88
N THR A 343 14.36 4.90 -9.64
CA THR A 343 13.74 3.82 -8.83
C THR A 343 13.68 4.19 -7.35
N PHE A 344 14.75 4.82 -6.88
CA PHE A 344 14.90 5.43 -5.58
C PHE A 344 15.10 6.93 -5.81
N TYR A 345 14.08 7.72 -5.50
CA TYR A 345 13.96 9.09 -5.95
C TYR A 345 13.99 10.06 -4.76
N ASP A 346 15.08 10.83 -4.67
CA ASP A 346 15.19 12.00 -3.77
C ASP A 346 14.70 13.25 -4.51
N ASP A 347 13.44 13.59 -4.33
CA ASP A 347 12.86 14.79 -4.94
C ASP A 347 13.00 16.00 -4.01
N ALA A 348 12.34 17.09 -4.38
CA ALA A 348 12.49 18.40 -3.82
C ALA A 348 12.55 18.47 -2.28
N GLY A 349 13.62 19.10 -1.78
CA GLY A 349 13.84 19.31 -0.34
C GLY A 349 14.33 18.08 0.42
N SER A 350 14.48 16.93 -0.25
CA SER A 350 14.99 15.71 0.38
C SER A 350 16.33 15.96 1.06
N GLU A 351 16.43 15.53 2.32
CA GLU A 351 17.63 15.69 3.12
C GLU A 351 17.73 14.58 4.19
N TRP A 352 18.95 14.13 4.51
CA TRP A 352 19.25 13.12 5.54
C TRP A 352 18.63 11.76 5.25
N ILE A 353 19.00 11.18 4.11
CA ILE A 353 18.48 9.88 3.66
C ILE A 353 19.63 8.89 3.52
N ASN A 354 19.47 7.72 4.13
CA ASN A 354 20.38 6.59 3.99
C ASN A 354 19.76 5.51 3.09
N TRP A 355 20.27 5.38 1.87
CA TRP A 355 19.97 4.32 0.92
C TRP A 355 21.00 3.20 1.05
N GLN A 356 20.69 2.14 1.79
CA GLN A 356 21.65 1.08 2.09
C GLN A 356 21.17 -0.32 1.70
N GLY A 357 21.95 -1.02 0.86
CA GLY A 357 21.70 -2.43 0.57
C GLY A 357 20.38 -2.71 -0.14
N ASN A 358 19.82 -1.73 -0.87
CA ASN A 358 18.62 -1.92 -1.68
C ASN A 358 18.99 -2.50 -3.06
N ALA A 359 18.02 -3.13 -3.72
CA ALA A 359 18.17 -3.67 -5.07
C ALA A 359 17.12 -3.09 -6.02
N ALA A 360 17.53 -2.76 -7.24
CA ALA A 360 16.65 -2.22 -8.29
C ALA A 360 16.97 -2.89 -9.64
N TYR A 361 15.96 -3.41 -10.33
CA TYR A 361 16.14 -4.05 -11.64
C TYR A 361 14.98 -3.80 -12.60
N ASN A 362 15.26 -3.57 -13.87
CA ASN A 362 14.28 -3.39 -14.94
C ASN A 362 13.30 -2.25 -14.66
N SER A 363 13.79 -1.12 -14.17
CA SER A 363 12.93 0.00 -13.77
C SER A 363 13.30 1.32 -14.41
N SER A 364 14.60 1.63 -14.54
CA SER A 364 15.02 2.88 -15.18
C SER A 364 16.50 2.80 -15.58
N LYS A 365 16.90 3.62 -16.55
CA LYS A 365 18.33 3.85 -16.84
C LYS A 365 19.03 4.63 -15.71
N LYS A 366 18.26 5.23 -14.80
CA LYS A 366 18.70 5.93 -13.60
C LYS A 366 18.02 5.29 -12.41
N SER A 367 18.77 4.56 -11.60
CA SER A 367 18.18 3.79 -10.51
C SER A 367 18.10 4.61 -9.24
N GLN A 368 19.07 5.50 -8.97
CA GLN A 368 19.07 6.36 -7.80
C GLN A 368 19.50 7.78 -8.18
N GLY A 369 18.76 8.77 -7.68
CA GLY A 369 19.00 10.19 -7.94
C GLY A 369 17.73 11.00 -7.71
N GLY A 370 17.61 12.14 -8.40
CA GLY A 370 16.38 12.91 -8.33
C GLY A 370 16.47 14.36 -8.79
N CYS A 371 15.60 15.20 -8.24
CA CYS A 371 15.33 16.54 -8.73
C CYS A 371 15.18 17.52 -7.57
N ASN A 372 15.93 18.62 -7.63
CA ASN A 372 15.95 19.66 -6.61
C ASN A 372 16.10 19.23 -5.14
N PRO A 373 16.91 18.20 -4.79
CA PRO A 373 17.11 17.83 -3.40
C PRO A 373 17.94 18.86 -2.63
N THR A 374 17.88 18.79 -1.30
CA THR A 374 18.78 19.54 -0.41
C THR A 374 20.14 18.84 -0.29
N GLY A 375 20.20 17.56 0.12
CA GLY A 375 21.47 16.80 0.20
C GLY A 375 21.60 15.88 1.40
N HIS A 376 22.83 15.63 1.87
CA HIS A 376 23.13 14.69 2.94
C HIS A 376 22.63 13.26 2.69
N PHE A 377 23.01 12.71 1.52
CA PHE A 377 22.61 11.38 1.11
C PHE A 377 23.74 10.36 1.23
N TRP A 378 23.44 9.20 1.82
CA TRP A 378 24.35 8.05 1.83
C TRP A 378 23.77 6.97 0.94
N ILE A 379 24.49 6.62 -0.12
CA ILE A 379 24.04 5.60 -1.08
C ILE A 379 25.06 4.48 -1.06
N THR A 380 24.82 3.48 -0.22
CA THR A 380 25.84 2.51 0.15
C THR A 380 25.43 1.06 -0.12
N GLY A 381 26.30 0.32 -0.81
CA GLY A 381 26.12 -1.13 -0.97
C GLY A 381 24.85 -1.57 -1.71
N ASN A 382 24.27 -0.71 -2.56
CA ASN A 382 23.07 -1.04 -3.33
C ASN A 382 23.39 -1.84 -4.59
N TYR A 383 22.43 -2.61 -5.11
CA TYR A 383 22.55 -3.49 -6.28
C TYR A 383 21.59 -3.04 -7.38
N ILE A 384 22.07 -2.27 -8.36
CA ILE A 384 21.17 -1.56 -9.27
C ILE A 384 21.62 -1.62 -10.73
N ASP A 385 20.67 -1.65 -11.66
CA ASP A 385 20.93 -1.83 -13.10
C ASP A 385 21.07 -0.52 -13.89
N GLY A 386 20.78 0.61 -13.26
CA GLY A 386 20.92 1.97 -13.78
C GLY A 386 21.94 2.82 -13.02
N LYS A 387 21.98 4.12 -13.34
CA LYS A 387 22.90 5.06 -12.66
C LYS A 387 22.55 5.26 -11.19
N VAL A 388 23.59 5.41 -10.36
CA VAL A 388 23.52 5.92 -8.98
C VAL A 388 23.88 7.41 -9.00
N ASN A 389 23.36 8.20 -8.05
CA ASN A 389 23.80 9.58 -7.83
C ASN A 389 23.64 10.43 -9.10
N ASP A 390 22.48 10.30 -9.76
CA ASP A 390 22.16 11.10 -10.95
C ASP A 390 21.17 12.22 -10.60
N TYR A 391 21.71 13.42 -10.40
CA TYR A 391 20.94 14.66 -10.19
C TYR A 391 21.07 15.62 -11.39
N SER A 392 21.48 15.10 -12.56
CA SER A 392 21.87 15.93 -13.70
C SER A 392 20.72 16.59 -14.46
N GLU A 393 19.49 16.16 -14.22
CA GLU A 393 18.30 16.65 -14.94
C GLU A 393 17.70 17.94 -14.36
N CYS A 394 18.07 18.30 -13.14
CA CYS A 394 17.49 19.44 -12.43
C CYS A 394 18.54 20.48 -12.04
N TRP A 395 18.06 21.71 -11.82
CA TRP A 395 18.95 22.87 -11.70
C TRP A 395 19.75 22.90 -10.41
N SER A 396 19.16 22.49 -9.28
CA SER A 396 19.90 22.35 -8.02
C SER A 396 20.50 20.97 -7.87
N GLN A 397 21.75 20.97 -7.40
CA GLN A 397 22.48 19.77 -7.00
C GLN A 397 22.41 19.64 -5.48
N PRO A 398 22.42 18.41 -4.93
CA PRO A 398 22.51 18.21 -3.50
C PRO A 398 23.81 18.80 -2.94
N VAL A 399 23.77 19.27 -1.68
CA VAL A 399 24.94 19.76 -0.92
C VAL A 399 26.08 18.73 -0.96
N ASP A 400 25.74 17.47 -0.72
CA ASP A 400 26.67 16.35 -0.62
C ASP A 400 25.97 15.01 -0.85
N VAL A 401 26.72 14.08 -1.45
CA VAL A 401 26.29 12.71 -1.70
C VAL A 401 27.46 11.78 -1.45
N HIS A 402 27.24 10.77 -0.61
CA HIS A 402 28.21 9.78 -0.18
C HIS A 402 27.88 8.42 -0.81
N ALA A 403 28.15 8.28 -2.10
CA ALA A 403 27.93 7.04 -2.85
C ALA A 403 29.15 6.11 -2.78
N THR A 404 29.03 4.94 -2.14
CA THR A 404 30.14 3.97 -2.02
C THR A 404 29.66 2.51 -2.07
N GLY A 405 30.47 1.61 -2.64
CA GLY A 405 30.19 0.16 -2.61
C GLY A 405 28.96 -0.31 -3.38
N ASN A 406 28.31 0.56 -4.18
CA ASN A 406 27.18 0.17 -5.02
C ASN A 406 27.66 -0.72 -6.18
N VAL A 407 26.88 -1.74 -6.51
CA VAL A 407 27.17 -2.77 -7.51
C VAL A 407 26.20 -2.61 -8.67
N THR A 408 26.73 -2.53 -9.89
CA THR A 408 25.90 -2.59 -11.10
C THR A 408 25.48 -4.04 -11.37
N ILE A 409 24.20 -4.29 -11.51
CA ILE A 409 23.65 -5.62 -11.81
C ILE A 409 23.14 -5.72 -13.25
N SER A 410 23.13 -6.93 -13.80
CA SER A 410 22.59 -7.26 -15.13
C SER A 410 21.29 -8.06 -15.06
N GLY A 411 20.98 -8.60 -13.88
CA GLY A 411 19.77 -9.33 -13.56
C GLY A 411 19.60 -9.50 -12.06
N LEU A 412 18.41 -9.91 -11.63
CA LEU A 412 18.15 -10.22 -10.21
C LEU A 412 19.06 -11.33 -9.66
N GLY A 413 19.64 -12.19 -10.52
CA GLY A 413 20.60 -13.21 -10.11
C GLY A 413 21.94 -12.67 -9.57
N ASP A 414 22.25 -11.39 -9.83
CA ASP A 414 23.44 -10.71 -9.30
C ASP A 414 23.19 -10.11 -7.89
N VAL A 415 21.94 -10.09 -7.44
CA VAL A 415 21.54 -9.58 -6.12
C VAL A 415 21.83 -10.65 -5.06
N PRO A 416 22.42 -10.29 -3.90
CA PRO A 416 22.66 -11.23 -2.82
C PRO A 416 21.39 -11.97 -2.40
N PRO A 417 21.46 -13.31 -2.20
CA PRO A 417 20.33 -14.10 -1.75
C PRO A 417 19.68 -13.55 -0.47
N SER A 418 20.45 -12.94 0.43
CA SER A 418 19.94 -12.34 1.65
C SER A 418 19.02 -11.13 1.42
N ILE A 419 19.24 -10.34 0.37
CA ILE A 419 18.33 -9.24 0.03
C ILE A 419 17.07 -9.82 -0.62
N LEU A 420 17.24 -10.75 -1.56
CA LEU A 420 16.13 -11.41 -2.25
C LEU A 420 15.20 -12.17 -1.28
N SER A 421 15.76 -12.86 -0.28
CA SER A 421 14.97 -13.65 0.68
C SER A 421 14.31 -12.81 1.78
N ASN A 422 14.87 -11.64 2.09
CA ASN A 422 14.33 -10.76 3.13
C ASN A 422 13.28 -9.80 2.58
N ALA A 423 13.34 -9.46 1.30
CA ALA A 423 12.40 -8.53 0.69
C ALA A 423 10.98 -9.13 0.61
N GLY A 424 9.99 -8.29 0.90
CA GLY A 424 8.58 -8.66 0.87
C GLY A 424 8.15 -9.34 2.16
N LEU A 425 7.06 -10.09 2.06
CA LEU A 425 6.40 -10.70 3.21
C LEU A 425 7.36 -11.62 3.98
N THR A 426 7.43 -11.42 5.30
CA THR A 426 8.10 -12.40 6.17
C THR A 426 7.28 -13.68 6.25
N ILE A 427 8.01 -14.78 6.38
CA ILE A 427 7.47 -16.10 6.67
C ILE A 427 6.51 -16.03 7.88
N GLY A 428 5.26 -16.46 7.67
CA GLY A 428 4.20 -16.38 8.67
C GLY A 428 3.36 -15.09 8.66
N ALA A 429 3.60 -14.18 7.73
CA ALA A 429 2.62 -13.15 7.37
C ALA A 429 1.30 -13.79 6.93
N SER A 430 0.20 -13.48 7.64
CA SER A 430 -1.14 -13.94 7.28
C SER A 430 -1.56 -13.40 5.91
N GLY A 431 -2.07 -14.30 5.05
CA GLY A 431 -2.60 -13.94 3.74
C GLY A 431 -2.99 -15.21 2.96
N ARG A 432 -4.14 -15.16 2.28
CA ARG A 432 -4.57 -16.26 1.40
C ARG A 432 -3.69 -16.25 0.15
N ILE A 433 -3.03 -17.37 -0.11
CA ILE A 433 -2.28 -17.60 -1.35
C ILE A 433 -3.26 -18.18 -2.36
N ASN A 434 -3.42 -17.51 -3.51
CA ASN A 434 -4.32 -17.98 -4.56
C ASN A 434 -3.84 -19.30 -5.19
N ASP A 435 -4.76 -20.06 -5.77
CA ASP A 435 -4.47 -21.34 -6.41
C ASP A 435 -3.54 -21.22 -7.64
N ASP A 436 -3.50 -20.07 -8.30
CA ASP A 436 -2.63 -19.76 -9.44
C ASP A 436 -1.24 -19.22 -9.05
N SER A 437 -0.97 -19.09 -7.74
CA SER A 437 0.31 -18.64 -7.24
C SER A 437 1.45 -19.52 -7.76
N LYS A 438 2.54 -18.90 -8.20
CA LYS A 438 3.77 -19.59 -8.62
C LYS A 438 4.42 -20.43 -7.50
N GLN A 439 3.98 -20.28 -6.25
CA GLN A 439 4.40 -21.12 -5.13
C GLN A 439 3.73 -22.51 -5.14
N ILE A 440 2.62 -22.66 -5.86
CA ILE A 440 1.85 -23.90 -5.95
C ILE A 440 2.22 -24.59 -7.27
N SER A 441 2.53 -25.88 -7.18
CA SER A 441 2.85 -26.73 -8.32
C SER A 441 1.78 -27.79 -8.52
N TYR A 442 1.28 -27.89 -9.74
CA TYR A 442 0.32 -28.92 -10.13
C TYR A 442 1.01 -29.96 -11.03
N LEU A 443 0.83 -31.24 -10.70
CA LEU A 443 1.31 -32.38 -11.49
C LEU A 443 0.11 -33.22 -11.93
N GLY A 444 0.09 -33.57 -13.22
CA GLY A 444 -0.99 -34.30 -13.85
C GLY A 444 -1.78 -33.42 -14.81
N SER A 445 -3.09 -33.62 -14.86
CA SER A 445 -4.03 -33.00 -15.79
C SER A 445 -4.89 -31.89 -15.16
N TRP A 446 -4.31 -31.13 -14.23
CA TRP A 446 -4.97 -29.95 -13.65
C TRP A 446 -5.23 -28.89 -14.73
N ILE A 447 -6.40 -28.28 -14.67
CA ILE A 447 -6.86 -27.23 -15.58
C ILE A 447 -7.17 -26.00 -14.76
N TYR A 448 -6.59 -24.88 -15.16
CA TYR A 448 -6.93 -23.57 -14.63
C TYR A 448 -8.24 -23.06 -15.27
N ALA A 449 -9.19 -22.64 -14.45
CA ALA A 449 -10.44 -22.03 -14.88
C ALA A 449 -10.59 -20.64 -14.27
N THR A 450 -10.98 -19.68 -15.10
CA THR A 450 -11.25 -18.29 -14.72
C THR A 450 -12.70 -17.91 -14.96
N ASN A 451 -13.07 -16.66 -14.63
CA ASN A 451 -14.42 -16.09 -14.81
C ASN A 451 -15.51 -16.83 -14.04
N ARG A 452 -15.21 -17.24 -12.81
CA ARG A 452 -16.13 -17.97 -11.93
C ARG A 452 -16.82 -17.08 -10.89
N SER A 453 -17.11 -15.84 -11.27
CA SER A 453 -17.71 -14.85 -10.36
C SER A 453 -19.08 -15.24 -9.81
N SER A 454 -19.80 -16.14 -10.48
CA SER A 454 -21.07 -16.68 -9.98
C SER A 454 -20.92 -17.77 -8.90
N GLU A 455 -19.71 -18.29 -8.70
CA GLU A 455 -19.47 -19.46 -7.84
C GLU A 455 -18.91 -19.08 -6.45
N GLY A 456 -18.31 -17.89 -6.30
CA GLY A 456 -17.78 -17.41 -5.01
C GLY A 456 -16.37 -17.90 -4.67
N ASP A 457 -15.63 -18.41 -5.65
CA ASP A 457 -14.22 -18.79 -5.55
C ASP A 457 -13.33 -17.57 -5.24
N TYR A 458 -12.23 -17.77 -4.51
CA TYR A 458 -11.24 -16.72 -4.26
C TYR A 458 -10.66 -16.26 -5.60
N GLN A 459 -10.57 -14.93 -5.81
CA GLN A 459 -10.16 -14.31 -7.08
C GLN A 459 -10.94 -14.72 -8.35
N ASN A 460 -12.09 -15.40 -8.20
CA ASN A 460 -12.96 -15.87 -9.30
C ASN A 460 -12.28 -16.87 -10.24
N ASP A 461 -11.32 -17.64 -9.72
CA ASP A 461 -10.60 -18.69 -10.44
C ASP A 461 -10.40 -19.94 -9.57
N VAL A 462 -9.99 -21.04 -10.22
CA VAL A 462 -9.70 -22.32 -9.55
C VAL A 462 -8.87 -23.20 -10.47
N HIS A 463 -8.00 -24.02 -9.88
CA HIS A 463 -7.42 -25.20 -10.52
C HIS A 463 -8.25 -26.43 -10.18
N TYR A 464 -8.67 -27.18 -11.20
CA TYR A 464 -9.43 -28.41 -11.01
C TYR A 464 -8.85 -29.59 -11.79
N THR A 465 -9.13 -30.81 -11.35
CA THR A 465 -8.83 -32.04 -12.10
C THR A 465 -9.94 -33.07 -11.99
N THR A 466 -10.06 -33.90 -13.02
CA THR A 466 -10.95 -35.08 -13.05
C THR A 466 -10.19 -36.41 -12.91
N ALA A 467 -8.86 -36.41 -13.03
CA ALA A 467 -8.06 -37.64 -13.00
C ALA A 467 -7.58 -37.96 -11.57
N ASN A 468 -7.88 -39.17 -11.09
CA ASN A 468 -7.34 -39.64 -9.82
C ASN A 468 -5.81 -39.78 -9.89
N ASN A 469 -5.15 -39.53 -8.76
CA ASN A 469 -3.70 -39.47 -8.57
C ASN A 469 -3.01 -38.18 -9.08
N ASP A 470 -3.75 -37.23 -9.66
CA ASP A 470 -3.22 -35.88 -9.90
C ASP A 470 -2.95 -35.19 -8.56
N THR A 471 -1.88 -34.38 -8.51
CA THR A 471 -1.39 -33.78 -7.26
C THR A 471 -1.17 -32.28 -7.34
N MET A 472 -1.54 -31.57 -6.27
CA MET A 472 -1.08 -30.21 -5.96
C MET A 472 0.00 -30.29 -4.89
N MET A 473 1.06 -29.50 -5.02
CA MET A 473 2.19 -29.46 -4.10
C MET A 473 2.56 -28.03 -3.77
N MET A 474 2.90 -27.76 -2.52
CA MET A 474 3.42 -26.47 -2.10
C MET A 474 4.40 -26.62 -0.95
N ALA A 475 5.52 -25.89 -1.01
CA ALA A 475 6.36 -25.65 0.16
C ALA A 475 5.84 -24.41 0.89
N PHE A 476 5.73 -24.48 2.21
CA PHE A 476 5.33 -23.36 3.05
C PHE A 476 6.20 -23.29 4.29
N THR A 477 6.24 -22.13 4.92
CA THR A 477 6.93 -21.97 6.21
C THR A 477 5.96 -21.36 7.21
N GLY A 478 5.72 -22.06 8.32
CA GLY A 478 4.71 -21.68 9.31
C GLY A 478 4.44 -22.78 10.34
N THR A 479 3.39 -22.62 11.14
CA THR A 479 2.94 -23.62 12.13
C THR A 479 1.65 -24.33 11.75
N ALA A 480 0.92 -23.89 10.73
CA ALA A 480 -0.23 -24.64 10.19
C ALA A 480 -0.55 -24.20 8.76
N ILE A 481 -1.34 -25.02 8.06
CA ILE A 481 -1.87 -24.70 6.74
C ILE A 481 -3.34 -25.11 6.61
N GLN A 482 -4.13 -24.25 5.96
CA GLN A 482 -5.47 -24.55 5.49
C GLN A 482 -5.45 -24.65 3.96
N ILE A 483 -6.11 -25.67 3.43
CA ILE A 483 -6.31 -25.83 1.97
C ILE A 483 -7.77 -25.54 1.69
N PHE A 484 -8.01 -24.75 0.65
CA PHE A 484 -9.34 -24.36 0.23
C PHE A 484 -9.66 -24.89 -1.15
N GLY A 485 -10.94 -25.15 -1.35
CA GLY A 485 -11.52 -25.65 -2.59
C GLY A 485 -13.04 -25.64 -2.43
N GLU A 486 -13.73 -26.49 -3.18
CA GLU A 486 -15.19 -26.57 -3.10
C GLU A 486 -15.64 -27.83 -2.37
N GLN A 487 -16.84 -27.78 -1.78
CA GLN A 487 -17.60 -28.96 -1.38
C GLN A 487 -18.88 -29.06 -2.18
N SER A 488 -19.13 -30.19 -2.84
CA SER A 488 -20.30 -30.39 -3.72
C SER A 488 -20.54 -31.87 -4.00
N ALA A 489 -21.69 -32.22 -4.56
CA ALA A 489 -22.06 -33.60 -4.90
C ALA A 489 -21.14 -34.24 -5.95
N ASP A 490 -20.46 -33.43 -6.77
CA ASP A 490 -19.51 -33.84 -7.80
C ASP A 490 -18.05 -33.91 -7.31
N GLN A 491 -17.79 -33.52 -6.06
CA GLN A 491 -16.49 -33.65 -5.43
C GLN A 491 -16.27 -35.09 -4.90
N GLY A 492 -15.16 -35.35 -4.24
CA GLY A 492 -14.80 -36.68 -3.73
C GLY A 492 -13.80 -36.66 -2.59
N ASN A 493 -13.02 -37.73 -2.45
CA ASN A 493 -11.95 -37.76 -1.47
C ASN A 493 -10.67 -37.16 -2.05
N ILE A 494 -10.00 -36.34 -1.25
CA ILE A 494 -8.61 -35.93 -1.46
C ILE A 494 -7.72 -36.55 -0.38
N GLY A 495 -6.46 -36.81 -0.72
CA GLY A 495 -5.43 -37.25 0.21
C GLY A 495 -4.47 -36.10 0.49
N VAL A 496 -4.27 -35.75 1.75
CA VAL A 496 -3.33 -34.69 2.16
C VAL A 496 -2.16 -35.32 2.93
N LYS A 497 -0.93 -34.98 2.53
CA LYS A 497 0.31 -35.33 3.25
C LYS A 497 1.07 -34.06 3.57
N ILE A 498 1.66 -34.01 4.76
CA ILE A 498 2.59 -32.96 5.17
C ILE A 498 3.91 -33.64 5.56
N ASP A 499 5.03 -33.14 5.05
CA ASP A 499 6.42 -33.58 5.35
C ASP A 499 6.68 -35.08 5.19
N GLY A 500 6.04 -35.70 4.19
CA GLY A 500 6.16 -37.14 3.95
C GLY A 500 5.46 -38.01 5.01
N GLY A 501 4.68 -37.40 5.91
CA GLY A 501 3.86 -38.08 6.90
C GLY A 501 2.72 -38.93 6.30
N PRO A 502 1.92 -39.59 7.16
CA PRO A 502 0.81 -40.43 6.72
C PRO A 502 -0.24 -39.61 5.96
N GLN A 503 -0.82 -40.21 4.91
CA GLN A 503 -1.88 -39.57 4.14
C GLN A 503 -3.17 -39.49 4.95
N GLN A 504 -3.71 -38.28 5.07
CA GLN A 504 -5.02 -38.03 5.63
C GLN A 504 -6.05 -38.00 4.50
N ILE A 505 -7.14 -38.75 4.63
CA ILE A 505 -8.22 -38.78 3.64
C ILE A 505 -9.29 -37.78 4.08
N VAL A 506 -9.58 -36.82 3.21
CA VAL A 506 -10.55 -35.75 3.44
C VAL A 506 -11.68 -35.93 2.43
N ASN A 507 -12.92 -36.03 2.92
CA ASN A 507 -14.10 -36.07 2.07
C ASN A 507 -14.58 -34.65 1.78
N THR A 508 -14.63 -34.28 0.51
CA THR A 508 -15.09 -32.96 0.04
C THR A 508 -16.49 -33.00 -0.57
N GLN A 509 -17.24 -34.10 -0.40
CA GLN A 509 -18.63 -34.16 -0.84
C GLN A 509 -19.57 -33.40 0.09
N SER A 510 -20.55 -32.71 -0.50
CA SER A 510 -21.67 -32.08 0.20
C SER A 510 -22.99 -32.53 -0.40
N SER A 511 -23.99 -32.80 0.47
CA SER A 511 -25.36 -33.14 0.07
C SER A 511 -26.31 -31.93 0.08
N THR A 512 -25.84 -30.74 0.49
CA THR A 512 -26.67 -29.54 0.68
C THR A 512 -26.48 -28.46 -0.39
N GLY A 513 -25.68 -28.74 -1.42
CA GLY A 513 -25.35 -27.79 -2.49
C GLY A 513 -23.84 -27.63 -2.68
N ARG A 514 -23.43 -26.77 -3.63
CA ARG A 514 -22.04 -26.39 -3.84
C ARG A 514 -21.66 -25.28 -2.87
N HIS A 515 -20.60 -25.49 -2.09
CA HIS A 515 -19.99 -24.48 -1.24
C HIS A 515 -18.59 -24.23 -1.76
N SER A 516 -18.36 -23.08 -2.37
CA SER A 516 -17.07 -22.68 -2.94
C SER A 516 -16.23 -21.94 -1.90
N ASN A 517 -14.92 -21.86 -2.11
CA ASN A 517 -13.97 -21.22 -1.20
C ASN A 517 -14.08 -21.68 0.27
N VAL A 518 -14.20 -22.99 0.50
CA VAL A 518 -14.27 -23.57 1.83
C VAL A 518 -12.95 -24.24 2.21
N ALA A 519 -12.56 -24.11 3.48
CA ALA A 519 -11.41 -24.81 4.02
C ALA A 519 -11.71 -26.32 4.06
N VAL A 520 -11.36 -27.03 2.98
CA VAL A 520 -11.55 -28.48 2.87
C VAL A 520 -10.62 -29.23 3.80
N PHE A 521 -9.48 -28.63 4.16
CA PHE A 521 -8.53 -29.19 5.10
C PHE A 521 -7.92 -28.11 6.00
N THR A 522 -7.65 -28.46 7.25
CA THR A 522 -6.82 -27.67 8.17
C THR A 522 -5.84 -28.62 8.83
N SER A 523 -4.54 -28.31 8.76
CA SER A 523 -3.52 -29.14 9.37
C SER A 523 -3.63 -29.12 10.90
N PRO A 524 -3.16 -30.17 11.60
CA PRO A 524 -2.73 -30.01 12.98
C PRO A 524 -1.67 -28.91 13.10
N THR A 525 -1.44 -28.41 14.32
CA THR A 525 -0.30 -27.54 14.60
C THR A 525 1.01 -28.30 14.37
N LEU A 526 1.89 -27.68 13.61
CA LEU A 526 3.21 -28.14 13.22
C LEU A 526 4.28 -27.37 14.02
N SER A 527 5.50 -27.90 14.04
CA SER A 527 6.65 -27.13 14.54
C SER A 527 6.93 -25.97 13.61
N SER A 528 7.12 -24.75 14.12
CA SER A 528 7.51 -23.62 13.27
C SER A 528 8.75 -23.96 12.43
N GLY A 529 8.62 -23.85 11.11
CA GLY A 529 9.67 -24.25 10.19
C GLY A 529 9.14 -24.44 8.77
N GLN A 530 10.03 -24.91 7.89
CA GLN A 530 9.68 -25.19 6.50
C GLN A 530 9.00 -26.55 6.40
N HIS A 531 7.90 -26.60 5.65
CA HIS A 531 7.05 -27.75 5.43
C HIS A 531 6.73 -27.93 3.95
N VAL A 532 6.30 -29.12 3.57
CA VAL A 532 5.77 -29.42 2.24
C VAL A 532 4.42 -30.10 2.37
N VAL A 533 3.39 -29.52 1.77
CA VAL A 533 2.08 -30.14 1.61
C VAL A 533 1.93 -30.76 0.21
N ILE A 534 1.32 -31.94 0.17
CA ILE A 534 0.92 -32.62 -1.07
C ILE A 534 -0.55 -33.00 -0.95
N VAL A 535 -1.36 -32.56 -1.91
CA VAL A 535 -2.77 -32.90 -2.03
C VAL A 535 -2.96 -33.77 -3.26
N THR A 536 -3.61 -34.92 -3.11
CA THR A 536 -3.82 -35.90 -4.19
C THR A 536 -5.31 -36.16 -4.39
N LYS A 537 -5.81 -36.10 -5.63
CA LYS A 537 -7.19 -36.52 -5.92
C LYS A 537 -7.33 -38.04 -5.78
N LEU A 538 -8.30 -38.52 -5.01
CA LEU A 538 -8.52 -39.96 -4.79
C LEU A 538 -9.82 -40.49 -5.39
N SER A 539 -10.90 -39.69 -5.39
CA SER A 539 -12.20 -40.07 -5.96
C SER A 539 -13.05 -38.85 -6.33
N GLY A 540 -14.31 -39.07 -6.73
CA GLY A 540 -15.25 -38.02 -7.17
C GLY A 540 -15.06 -37.61 -8.63
N THR A 541 -15.96 -36.79 -9.15
CA THR A 541 -15.84 -36.26 -10.53
C THR A 541 -14.73 -35.22 -10.59
N TYR A 542 -14.71 -34.27 -9.65
CA TYR A 542 -13.71 -33.21 -9.56
C TYR A 542 -12.92 -33.28 -8.25
N ALA A 543 -11.74 -32.65 -8.25
CA ALA A 543 -11.12 -32.05 -7.08
C ALA A 543 -10.75 -30.62 -7.47
N THR A 544 -11.10 -29.65 -6.63
CA THR A 544 -10.86 -28.22 -6.88
C THR A 544 -9.95 -27.63 -5.81
N MET A 545 -9.08 -26.71 -6.23
CA MET A 545 -8.18 -25.95 -5.36
C MET A 545 -8.41 -24.46 -5.63
N ASP A 546 -8.63 -23.72 -4.55
CA ASP A 546 -8.96 -22.30 -4.53
C ASP A 546 -7.97 -21.51 -3.66
N GLY A 547 -6.80 -22.13 -3.39
CA GLY A 547 -5.70 -21.54 -2.65
C GLY A 547 -5.46 -22.12 -1.25
N VAL A 548 -4.53 -21.51 -0.51
CA VAL A 548 -4.13 -21.93 0.83
C VAL A 548 -3.94 -20.76 1.79
N ASN A 549 -4.15 -20.98 3.08
CA ASN A 549 -3.80 -20.01 4.11
C ASN A 549 -2.78 -20.61 5.07
N ILE A 550 -1.71 -19.90 5.39
CA ILE A 550 -0.63 -20.38 6.25
C ILE A 550 -0.69 -19.63 7.58
N SER A 551 -0.65 -20.37 8.69
CA SER A 551 -0.46 -19.78 10.01
C SER A 551 1.04 -19.62 10.30
N PRO A 552 1.50 -18.45 10.78
CA PRO A 552 2.89 -18.20 11.18
C PRO A 552 3.49 -19.24 12.12
#